data_AF-A0A6J2KNH2-F1
#
_entry.id   AF-A0A6J2KNH2-F1
#
_cell.length_a   1.000
_cell.length_b   1.000
_cell.length_c   1.000
_cell.angle_alpha   90.00
_cell.angle_beta   90.00
_cell.angle_gamma   90.00
#
_symmetry.space_group_name_H-M   'P 1'
#
loop_
_entity.id
_entity.type
_entity.pdbx_description
1 polymer ?
#
loop_
_entity_poly.entity_id
_entity_poly.type
_entity_poly.pdbx_seq_one_letter_code
_entity_poly.pdbx_strand_id
1 'polypeptide(L)'
;MMWKTVLITIFAAGVLADDFSQITAVVTSQCTKNNAEDKVPEVEAALRTFGNCLKGLVDLNVLKTEIEEAKPNGALDEVFKKYCDKSAQLKGCISSVLQGVRPCVGNDYANHINDAQNSTNQLIDFVCYKDGDRIALFIAEGGPECFQQKTENLKTCFLNLKQSFPTVESANSLSLVEKCAKVDEMTSCIVKSLEECSTPTPANMAESLIKFMRKESPCHTALPKTD
;
A
#
# COMPACT_ATOMS: atom_id res chain seq x y z
N MET A 1 -1.18 2.83 17.97
CA MET A 1 -1.44 1.43 17.56
C MET A 1 -2.60 1.26 16.59
N MET A 2 -3.72 1.98 16.71
CA MET A 2 -4.87 1.81 15.79
C MET A 2 -4.68 2.47 14.42
N TRP A 3 -3.99 3.61 14.31
CA TRP A 3 -3.97 4.38 13.04
C TRP A 3 -3.38 3.61 11.85
N LYS A 4 -2.21 2.96 11.99
CA LYS A 4 -1.57 2.24 10.88
C LYS A 4 -2.42 1.07 10.42
N THR A 5 -3.01 0.34 11.36
CA THR A 5 -3.99 -0.71 11.09
C THR A 5 -5.23 -0.11 10.44
N VAL A 6 -5.71 1.05 10.88
CA VAL A 6 -6.89 1.74 10.35
C VAL A 6 -6.65 2.29 8.94
N LEU A 7 -5.49 2.84 8.59
CA LEU A 7 -5.19 3.21 7.20
C LEU A 7 -5.14 1.98 6.30
N ILE A 8 -4.51 0.89 6.74
CA ILE A 8 -4.49 -0.38 6.00
C ILE A 8 -5.91 -0.97 5.91
N THR A 9 -6.72 -0.84 6.95
CA THR A 9 -8.12 -1.31 6.98
C THR A 9 -9.02 -0.38 6.18
N ILE A 10 -8.76 0.92 6.08
CA ILE A 10 -9.49 1.89 5.25
C ILE A 10 -9.13 1.70 3.78
N PHE A 11 -7.86 1.42 3.46
CA PHE A 11 -7.45 1.04 2.11
C PHE A 11 -8.02 -0.34 1.73
N ALA A 12 -7.92 -1.34 2.61
CA ALA A 12 -8.47 -2.67 2.37
C ALA A 12 -10.00 -2.68 2.33
N ALA A 13 -10.70 -1.96 3.22
CA ALA A 13 -12.15 -1.80 3.21
C ALA A 13 -12.63 -0.86 2.10
N GLY A 14 -11.86 0.17 1.72
CA GLY A 14 -12.18 1.01 0.58
C GLY A 14 -12.08 0.26 -0.76
N VAL A 15 -11.23 -0.77 -0.80
CA VAL A 15 -11.07 -1.67 -1.96
C VAL A 15 -12.01 -2.88 -1.89
N LEU A 16 -12.44 -3.33 -0.71
CA LEU A 16 -13.18 -4.60 -0.53
C LEU A 16 -14.55 -4.51 0.17
N ALA A 17 -14.95 -3.37 0.76
CA ALA A 17 -16.20 -3.28 1.52
C ALA A 17 -17.31 -2.61 0.70
N ASP A 18 -18.34 -3.39 0.41
CA ASP A 18 -19.68 -2.85 0.10
C ASP A 18 -20.37 -2.25 1.33
N ASP A 19 -19.79 -2.38 2.53
CA ASP A 19 -20.41 -1.94 3.78
C ASP A 19 -19.72 -0.70 4.39
N PHE A 20 -20.15 0.47 3.91
CA PHE A 20 -19.74 1.79 4.42
C PHE A 20 -20.17 2.05 5.89
N SER A 21 -20.99 1.19 6.52
CA SER A 21 -21.48 1.40 7.89
C SER A 21 -20.37 1.36 8.94
N GLN A 22 -19.35 0.52 8.73
CA GLN A 22 -18.19 0.43 9.62
C GLN A 22 -17.24 1.63 9.49
N ILE A 23 -17.29 2.33 8.36
CA ILE A 23 -16.46 3.51 8.09
C ILE A 23 -16.92 4.70 8.96
N THR A 24 -18.22 4.88 9.16
CA THR A 24 -18.79 6.00 9.95
C THR A 24 -18.28 6.00 11.40
N ALA A 25 -18.24 4.85 12.07
CA ALA A 25 -17.75 4.76 13.45
C ALA A 25 -16.25 5.10 13.56
N VAL A 26 -15.46 4.66 12.58
CA VAL A 26 -14.02 4.93 12.52
C VAL A 26 -13.75 6.41 12.25
N VAL A 27 -14.45 7.00 11.26
CA VAL A 27 -14.34 8.42 10.93
C VAL A 27 -14.72 9.27 12.14
N THR A 28 -15.86 9.00 12.77
CA THR A 28 -16.33 9.74 13.94
C THR A 28 -15.30 9.70 15.07
N SER A 29 -14.84 8.52 15.45
CA SER A 29 -13.81 8.37 16.50
C SER A 29 -12.53 9.13 16.17
N GLN A 30 -12.13 9.12 14.90
CA GLN A 30 -10.89 9.72 14.45
C GLN A 30 -10.99 11.26 14.38
N CYS A 31 -12.12 11.79 13.93
CA CYS A 31 -12.42 13.22 13.96
C CYS A 31 -12.51 13.76 15.40
N THR A 32 -13.19 13.05 16.31
CA THR A 32 -13.23 13.39 17.75
C THR A 32 -11.84 13.50 18.36
N LYS A 33 -10.96 12.53 18.09
CA LYS A 33 -9.58 12.55 18.61
C LYS A 33 -8.76 13.76 18.15
N ASN A 34 -9.16 14.39 17.05
CA ASN A 34 -8.46 15.54 16.47
C ASN A 34 -9.28 16.84 16.60
N ASN A 35 -10.33 16.86 17.43
CA ASN A 35 -11.21 18.01 17.65
C ASN A 35 -11.84 18.55 16.34
N ALA A 36 -12.21 17.64 15.43
CA ALA A 36 -12.75 17.95 14.11
C ALA A 36 -14.10 17.24 13.85
N GLU A 37 -14.93 17.12 14.88
CA GLU A 37 -16.20 16.38 14.85
C GLU A 37 -17.21 16.97 13.86
N ASP A 38 -17.17 18.29 13.70
CA ASP A 38 -17.93 19.04 12.70
C ASP A 38 -17.55 18.67 11.25
N LYS A 39 -16.39 18.02 11.05
CA LYS A 39 -15.86 17.60 9.75
C LYS A 39 -16.19 16.16 9.37
N VAL A 40 -16.84 15.40 10.25
CA VAL A 40 -17.26 14.03 9.97
C VAL A 40 -18.04 13.91 8.65
N PRO A 41 -19.07 14.75 8.35
CA PRO A 41 -19.81 14.63 7.10
C PRO A 41 -18.97 14.89 5.85
N GLU A 42 -18.03 15.84 5.92
CA GLU A 42 -17.11 16.17 4.83
C GLU A 42 -16.18 14.98 4.53
N VAL A 43 -15.64 14.35 5.57
CA VAL A 43 -14.76 13.18 5.45
C VAL A 43 -15.52 11.96 4.92
N GLU A 44 -16.74 11.71 5.39
CA GLU A 44 -17.58 10.64 4.85
C GLU A 44 -17.89 10.84 3.37
N ALA A 45 -18.21 12.07 2.96
CA ALA A 45 -18.45 12.40 1.56
C ALA A 45 -17.19 12.17 0.70
N ALA A 46 -16.01 12.52 1.21
CA ALA A 46 -14.74 12.26 0.53
C ALA A 46 -14.48 10.77 0.35
N LEU A 47 -14.73 9.94 1.38
CA LEU A 47 -14.57 8.49 1.31
C LEU A 47 -15.57 7.85 0.34
N ARG A 48 -16.84 8.30 0.32
CA ARG A 48 -17.85 7.84 -0.65
C ARG A 48 -17.45 8.20 -2.08
N THR A 49 -16.99 9.44 -2.28
CA THR A 49 -16.51 9.91 -3.58
C THR A 49 -15.33 9.06 -4.06
N PHE A 50 -14.39 8.75 -3.17
CA PHE A 50 -13.27 7.86 -3.46
C PHE A 50 -13.73 6.45 -3.86
N GLY A 51 -14.63 5.84 -3.08
CA GLY A 51 -15.17 4.52 -3.40
C GLY A 51 -15.86 4.48 -4.77
N ASN A 52 -16.65 5.50 -5.09
CA ASN A 52 -17.28 5.63 -6.41
C ASN A 52 -16.24 5.84 -7.53
N CYS A 53 -15.20 6.63 -7.26
CA CYS A 53 -14.10 6.84 -8.18
C CYS A 53 -13.40 5.50 -8.50
N LEU A 54 -13.02 4.72 -7.47
CA LEU A 54 -12.40 3.41 -7.65
C LEU A 54 -13.30 2.44 -8.42
N LYS A 55 -14.58 2.31 -8.04
CA LYS A 55 -15.56 1.44 -8.72
C LYS A 55 -15.73 1.82 -10.20
N GLY A 56 -15.60 3.09 -10.55
CA GLY A 56 -15.62 3.55 -11.95
C GLY A 56 -14.35 3.20 -12.74
N LEU A 57 -13.22 2.99 -12.07
CA LEU A 57 -11.94 2.68 -12.72
C LEU A 57 -11.70 1.18 -12.87
N VAL A 58 -12.04 0.40 -11.84
CA VAL A 58 -11.73 -1.03 -11.77
C VAL A 58 -12.91 -1.79 -11.17
N ASP A 59 -13.42 -2.77 -11.91
CA ASP A 59 -14.23 -3.85 -11.35
C ASP A 59 -13.27 -5.01 -11.02
N LEU A 60 -13.14 -5.33 -9.73
CA LEU A 60 -12.20 -6.34 -9.25
C LEU A 60 -12.56 -7.76 -9.68
N ASN A 61 -13.86 -8.05 -9.86
CA ASN A 61 -14.29 -9.36 -10.33
C ASN A 61 -13.96 -9.52 -11.81
N VAL A 62 -14.22 -8.49 -12.61
CA VAL A 62 -13.85 -8.47 -14.03
C VAL A 62 -12.33 -8.55 -14.19
N LEU A 63 -11.56 -7.74 -13.46
CA LEU A 63 -10.09 -7.77 -13.51
C LEU A 63 -9.55 -9.17 -13.19
N LYS A 64 -10.10 -9.83 -12.16
CA LYS A 64 -9.71 -11.18 -11.81
C LYS A 64 -9.99 -12.17 -12.95
N THR A 65 -11.18 -12.10 -13.55
CA THR A 65 -11.53 -12.93 -14.70
C THR A 65 -10.60 -12.67 -15.89
N GLU A 66 -10.34 -11.41 -16.23
CA GLU A 66 -9.43 -11.04 -17.33
C GLU A 66 -8.01 -11.56 -17.09
N ILE A 67 -7.51 -11.52 -15.85
CA ILE A 67 -6.20 -12.08 -15.48
C ILE A 67 -6.18 -13.60 -15.68
N GLU A 68 -7.17 -14.33 -15.19
CA GLU A 68 -7.21 -15.80 -15.31
C GLU A 68 -7.31 -16.26 -16.77
N GLU A 69 -8.05 -15.52 -17.61
CA GLU A 69 -8.18 -15.81 -19.04
C GLU A 69 -6.91 -15.44 -19.83
N ALA A 70 -6.21 -14.37 -19.45
CA ALA A 70 -5.00 -13.88 -20.12
C ALA A 70 -3.70 -14.53 -19.62
N LYS A 71 -3.70 -15.15 -18.45
CA LYS A 71 -2.52 -15.86 -17.91
C LYS A 71 -2.03 -17.00 -18.82
N PRO A 72 -2.87 -17.93 -19.32
CA PRO A 72 -2.41 -19.05 -20.14
C PRO A 72 -1.98 -18.67 -21.56
N ASN A 73 -2.45 -17.53 -22.09
CA ASN A 73 -2.12 -17.08 -23.45
C ASN A 73 -1.00 -16.02 -23.48
N GLY A 74 -0.52 -15.58 -22.32
CA GLY A 74 0.58 -14.60 -22.21
C GLY A 74 0.18 -13.15 -22.49
N ALA A 75 -1.11 -12.81 -22.44
CA ALA A 75 -1.64 -11.47 -22.76
C ALA A 75 -1.95 -10.61 -21.52
N LEU A 76 -1.25 -10.84 -20.40
CA LEU A 76 -1.48 -10.10 -19.16
C LEU A 76 -1.14 -8.61 -19.28
N ASP A 77 -0.16 -8.26 -20.10
CA ASP A 77 0.21 -6.88 -20.42
C ASP A 77 -0.95 -6.13 -21.08
N GLU A 78 -1.69 -6.76 -22.00
CA GLU A 78 -2.89 -6.17 -22.62
C GLU A 78 -4.00 -5.90 -21.59
N VAL A 79 -4.16 -6.78 -20.60
CA VAL A 79 -5.08 -6.58 -19.49
C VAL A 79 -4.65 -5.37 -18.67
N PHE A 80 -3.41 -5.37 -18.16
CA PHE A 80 -2.93 -4.30 -17.28
C PHE A 80 -2.82 -2.95 -17.98
N LYS A 81 -2.58 -2.92 -19.30
CA LYS A 81 -2.60 -1.70 -20.09
C LYS A 81 -3.90 -0.94 -19.94
N LYS A 82 -5.05 -1.62 -20.07
CA LYS A 82 -6.39 -1.01 -19.92
C LYS A 82 -6.57 -0.28 -18.59
N TYR A 83 -5.96 -0.82 -17.53
CA TYR A 83 -6.05 -0.25 -16.18
C TYR A 83 -4.98 0.83 -15.94
N CYS A 84 -3.79 0.65 -16.49
CA CYS A 84 -2.71 1.62 -16.40
C CYS A 84 -2.96 2.89 -17.23
N ASP A 85 -3.74 2.80 -18.31
CA ASP A 85 -4.27 3.97 -19.03
C ASP A 85 -5.16 4.86 -18.14
N LYS A 86 -5.76 4.28 -17.10
CA LYS A 86 -6.58 5.00 -16.10
C LYS A 86 -5.76 5.50 -14.91
N SER A 87 -4.45 5.30 -14.88
CA SER A 87 -3.58 5.66 -13.75
C SER A 87 -3.69 7.13 -13.36
N ALA A 88 -3.81 8.05 -14.32
CA ALA A 88 -4.00 9.47 -14.05
C ALA A 88 -5.30 9.75 -13.27
N GLN A 89 -6.40 9.07 -13.63
CA GLN A 89 -7.67 9.19 -12.91
C GLN A 89 -7.56 8.60 -11.51
N LEU A 90 -6.90 7.45 -11.37
CA LEU A 90 -6.65 6.80 -10.08
C LEU A 90 -5.86 7.71 -9.12
N LYS A 91 -4.78 8.33 -9.61
CA LYS A 91 -4.00 9.32 -8.85
C LYS A 91 -4.86 10.49 -8.40
N GLY A 92 -5.78 10.94 -9.26
CA GLY A 92 -6.79 11.96 -8.92
C GLY A 92 -7.73 11.52 -7.80
N CYS A 93 -8.27 10.30 -7.86
CA CYS A 93 -9.11 9.74 -6.80
C CYS A 93 -8.37 9.75 -5.45
N ILE A 94 -7.12 9.29 -5.45
CA ILE A 94 -6.29 9.17 -4.24
C ILE A 94 -5.94 10.56 -3.68
N SER A 95 -5.54 11.50 -4.54
CA SER A 95 -5.27 12.88 -4.11
C SER A 95 -6.50 13.50 -3.44
N SER A 96 -7.68 13.32 -4.05
CA SER A 96 -8.94 13.88 -3.54
C SER A 96 -9.29 13.31 -2.16
N VAL A 97 -9.15 12.00 -1.96
CA VAL A 97 -9.45 11.39 -0.65
C VAL A 97 -8.43 11.77 0.41
N LEU A 98 -7.13 11.81 0.08
CA LEU A 98 -6.08 12.21 1.01
C LEU A 98 -6.29 13.64 1.51
N GLN A 99 -6.70 14.57 0.64
CA GLN A 99 -7.05 15.93 1.05
C GLN A 99 -8.38 15.96 1.81
N GLY A 100 -9.37 15.17 1.41
CA GLY A 100 -10.67 15.11 2.06
C GLY A 100 -10.60 14.62 3.51
N VAL A 101 -9.71 13.68 3.83
CA VAL A 101 -9.53 13.18 5.20
C VAL A 101 -8.69 14.10 6.09
N ARG A 102 -8.00 15.10 5.50
CA ARG A 102 -7.08 16.03 6.17
C ARG A 102 -7.61 16.66 7.46
N PRO A 103 -8.90 17.03 7.59
CA PRO A 103 -9.38 17.65 8.82
C PRO A 103 -9.41 16.71 10.03
N CYS A 104 -9.58 15.40 9.81
CA CYS A 104 -9.74 14.42 10.89
C CYS A 104 -8.46 13.64 11.20
N VAL A 105 -7.34 14.07 10.66
CA VAL A 105 -6.03 13.44 10.85
C VAL A 105 -5.14 14.39 11.66
N GLY A 106 -4.38 13.84 12.62
CA GLY A 106 -3.46 14.63 13.44
C GLY A 106 -2.39 15.35 12.62
N ASN A 107 -1.85 16.42 13.19
CA ASN A 107 -0.92 17.34 12.52
C ASN A 107 0.26 16.64 11.85
N ASP A 108 0.84 15.62 12.50
CA ASP A 108 1.93 14.84 11.92
C ASP A 108 1.55 14.25 10.56
N TYR A 109 0.38 13.63 10.46
CA TYR A 109 -0.08 13.07 9.19
C TYR A 109 -0.50 14.17 8.21
N ALA A 110 -1.19 15.20 8.67
CA ALA A 110 -1.61 16.31 7.80
C ALA A 110 -0.41 17.00 7.11
N ASN A 111 0.72 17.09 7.81
CA ASN A 111 1.97 17.64 7.27
C ASN A 111 2.62 16.73 6.23
N HIS A 112 2.37 15.41 6.30
CA HIS A 112 2.94 14.40 5.39
C HIS A 112 1.96 13.89 4.32
N ILE A 113 0.77 14.49 4.17
CA ILE A 113 -0.22 14.08 3.15
C ILE A 113 0.37 14.20 1.74
N ASN A 114 1.13 15.26 1.46
CA ASN A 114 1.72 15.46 0.14
C ASN A 114 2.82 14.42 -0.14
N ASP A 115 3.60 14.05 0.88
CA ASP A 115 4.59 12.98 0.79
C ASP A 115 3.90 11.65 0.50
N ALA A 116 2.82 11.32 1.22
CA ALA A 116 2.03 10.11 1.02
C ALA A 116 1.40 10.06 -0.38
N GLN A 117 0.90 11.19 -0.89
CA GLN A 117 0.39 11.32 -2.25
C GLN A 117 1.51 11.09 -3.28
N ASN A 118 2.67 11.72 -3.10
CA ASN A 118 3.80 11.57 -4.02
C ASN A 118 4.29 10.12 -4.07
N SER A 119 4.49 9.49 -2.91
CA SER A 119 4.88 8.08 -2.82
C SER A 119 3.85 7.15 -3.46
N THR A 120 2.56 7.44 -3.33
CA THR A 120 1.50 6.64 -3.94
C THR A 120 1.47 6.82 -5.46
N ASN A 121 1.65 8.04 -5.96
CA ASN A 121 1.77 8.31 -7.40
C ASN A 121 2.96 7.57 -8.02
N GLN A 122 4.10 7.61 -7.33
CA GLN A 122 5.32 6.91 -7.69
C GLN A 122 5.13 5.38 -7.68
N LEU A 123 4.41 4.84 -6.70
CA LEU A 123 4.06 3.42 -6.68
C LEU A 123 3.19 3.03 -7.88
N ILE A 124 2.19 3.84 -8.21
CA ILE A 124 1.35 3.64 -9.40
C ILE A 124 2.22 3.67 -10.66
N ASP A 125 3.15 4.61 -10.77
CA ASP A 125 4.10 4.68 -11.90
C ASP A 125 5.04 3.47 -11.95
N PHE A 126 5.44 2.95 -10.80
CA PHE A 126 6.25 1.74 -10.73
C PHE A 126 5.47 0.53 -11.25
N VAL A 127 4.23 0.35 -10.81
CA VAL A 127 3.36 -0.77 -11.21
C VAL A 127 2.98 -0.66 -12.69
N CYS A 128 2.63 0.54 -13.14
CA CYS A 128 2.25 0.83 -14.53
C CYS A 128 3.42 1.13 -15.46
N TYR A 129 4.65 0.82 -15.03
CA TYR A 129 5.81 0.94 -15.90
C TYR A 129 5.62 0.07 -17.15
N LYS A 130 5.74 0.70 -18.33
CA LYS A 130 5.47 0.09 -19.63
C LYS A 130 4.13 -0.66 -19.63
N ASP A 131 3.05 0.10 -19.51
CA ASP A 131 1.67 -0.42 -19.59
C ASP A 131 1.35 -1.58 -18.62
N GLY A 132 2.12 -1.75 -17.54
CA GLY A 132 1.91 -2.81 -16.55
C GLY A 132 2.81 -4.04 -16.70
N ASP A 133 3.85 -4.00 -17.54
CA ASP A 133 4.82 -5.10 -17.74
C ASP A 133 5.30 -5.73 -16.43
N ARG A 134 5.58 -4.90 -15.42
CA ARG A 134 6.09 -5.36 -14.12
C ARG A 134 5.09 -6.22 -13.37
N ILE A 135 3.82 -5.81 -13.32
CA ILE A 135 2.78 -6.59 -12.64
C ILE A 135 2.38 -7.81 -13.48
N ALA A 136 2.36 -7.69 -14.80
CA ALA A 136 2.14 -8.80 -15.71
C ALA A 136 3.20 -9.90 -15.52
N LEU A 137 4.49 -9.54 -15.53
CA LEU A 137 5.60 -10.46 -15.30
C LEU A 137 5.52 -11.11 -13.91
N PHE A 138 5.23 -10.33 -12.88
CA PHE A 138 5.07 -10.86 -11.52
C PHE A 138 3.98 -11.94 -11.45
N ILE A 139 2.83 -11.74 -12.10
CA ILE A 139 1.71 -12.69 -12.10
C ILE A 139 2.00 -13.90 -13.00
N ALA A 140 2.59 -13.68 -14.17
CA ALA A 140 2.99 -14.74 -15.09
C ALA A 140 3.95 -15.73 -14.41
N GLU A 141 4.85 -15.21 -13.57
CA GLU A 141 5.87 -15.98 -12.85
C GLU A 141 5.38 -16.51 -11.48
N GLY A 142 4.06 -16.60 -11.28
CA GLY A 142 3.47 -17.21 -10.07
C GLY A 142 3.65 -16.38 -8.80
N GLY A 143 3.81 -15.06 -8.92
CA GLY A 143 3.97 -14.14 -7.80
C GLY A 143 2.84 -14.23 -6.76
N PRO A 144 1.55 -14.14 -7.15
CA PRO A 144 0.43 -14.28 -6.22
C PRO A 144 0.46 -15.60 -5.44
N GLU A 145 0.73 -16.71 -6.12
CA GLU A 145 0.80 -18.05 -5.53
C GLU A 145 1.97 -18.17 -4.57
N CYS A 146 3.13 -17.60 -4.93
CA CYS A 146 4.30 -17.53 -4.05
C CYS A 146 3.98 -16.76 -2.75
N PHE A 147 3.35 -15.59 -2.85
CA PHE A 147 2.93 -14.82 -1.67
C PHE A 147 1.91 -15.58 -0.82
N GLN A 148 0.96 -16.28 -1.45
CA GLN A 148 0.00 -17.12 -0.74
C GLN A 148 0.70 -18.27 0.00
N GLN A 149 1.62 -18.96 -0.67
CA GLN A 149 2.39 -20.06 -0.07
C GLN A 149 3.26 -19.59 1.10
N LYS A 150 3.85 -18.39 1.00
CA LYS A 150 4.76 -17.82 1.99
C LYS A 150 4.06 -16.95 3.05
N THR A 151 2.73 -16.94 3.08
CA THR A 151 1.96 -16.05 3.96
C THR A 151 2.39 -16.12 5.43
N GLU A 152 2.66 -17.30 5.99
CA GLU A 152 3.10 -17.42 7.40
C GLU A 152 4.53 -16.89 7.63
N ASN A 153 5.45 -17.09 6.67
CA ASN A 153 6.79 -16.53 6.73
C ASN A 153 6.72 -15.00 6.65
N LEU A 154 5.93 -14.47 5.72
CA LEU A 154 5.71 -13.02 5.57
C LEU A 154 5.11 -12.42 6.84
N LYS A 155 4.08 -13.04 7.43
CA LYS A 155 3.52 -12.65 8.73
C LYS A 155 4.61 -12.59 9.80
N THR A 156 5.48 -13.59 9.86
CA THR A 156 6.60 -13.62 10.82
C THR A 156 7.54 -12.44 10.61
N CYS A 157 7.90 -12.10 9.37
CA CYS A 157 8.71 -10.92 9.08
C CYS A 157 8.07 -9.62 9.62
N PHE A 158 6.76 -9.44 9.41
CA PHE A 158 6.02 -8.28 9.93
C PHE A 158 5.90 -8.28 11.46
N LEU A 159 5.71 -9.45 12.07
CA LEU A 159 5.66 -9.58 13.52
C LEU A 159 7.00 -9.21 14.17
N ASN A 160 8.13 -9.60 13.57
CA ASN A 160 9.46 -9.21 14.04
C ASN A 160 9.69 -7.70 13.96
N LEU A 161 9.21 -7.04 12.89
CA LEU A 161 9.22 -5.58 12.81
C LEU A 161 8.36 -4.97 13.93
N LYS A 162 7.15 -5.48 14.14
CA LYS A 162 6.25 -4.99 15.21
C LYS A 162 6.86 -5.15 16.60
N GLN A 163 7.56 -6.26 16.85
CA GLN A 163 8.28 -6.49 18.11
C GLN A 163 9.46 -5.53 18.30
N SER A 164 10.02 -4.99 17.22
CA SER A 164 11.03 -3.92 17.29
C SER A 164 10.44 -2.56 17.68
N PHE A 165 9.12 -2.41 17.60
CA PHE A 165 8.38 -1.20 17.96
C PHE A 165 7.14 -1.53 18.83
N PRO A 166 7.33 -2.11 20.02
CA PRO A 166 6.21 -2.56 20.86
C PRO A 166 5.33 -1.41 21.31
N THR A 167 5.87 -0.19 21.44
CA THR A 167 5.13 1.02 21.79
C THR A 167 5.52 2.22 20.93
N VAL A 168 4.71 3.28 20.94
CA VAL A 168 5.02 4.53 20.22
C VAL A 168 6.26 5.20 20.83
N GLU A 169 6.41 5.13 22.15
CA GLU A 169 7.56 5.66 22.88
C GLU A 169 8.85 4.95 22.47
N SER A 170 8.82 3.62 22.35
CA SER A 170 9.97 2.82 21.88
C SER A 170 10.35 3.13 20.44
N ALA A 171 9.36 3.43 19.59
CA ALA A 171 9.63 3.90 18.24
C ALA A 171 10.23 5.31 18.28
N ASN A 172 9.72 6.21 19.11
CA ASN A 172 10.20 7.58 19.18
C ASN A 172 11.62 7.71 19.75
N SER A 173 12.03 6.79 20.63
CA SER A 173 13.39 6.76 21.19
C SER A 173 14.47 6.35 20.18
N LEU A 174 14.09 5.71 19.07
CA LEU A 174 15.04 5.28 18.04
C LEU A 174 15.33 6.40 17.04
N SER A 175 16.61 6.52 16.69
CA SER A 175 17.05 7.38 15.60
C SER A 175 16.45 6.92 14.27
N LEU A 176 16.44 7.80 13.27
CA LEU A 176 15.99 7.45 11.92
C LEU A 176 16.80 6.27 11.34
N VAL A 177 18.11 6.23 11.58
CA VAL A 177 18.99 5.16 11.12
C VAL A 177 18.58 3.81 11.71
N GLU A 178 18.31 3.76 13.01
CA GLU A 178 17.87 2.51 13.67
C GLU A 178 16.50 2.06 13.18
N LYS A 179 15.56 2.99 12.97
CA LYS A 179 14.25 2.68 12.39
C LYS A 179 14.39 2.07 11.00
N CYS A 180 15.23 2.68 10.17
CA CYS A 180 15.47 2.21 8.81
C CYS A 180 16.17 0.85 8.80
N ALA A 181 17.13 0.61 9.70
CA ALA A 181 17.75 -0.71 9.85
C ALA A 181 16.72 -1.80 10.18
N LYS A 182 15.73 -1.52 11.04
CA LYS A 182 14.64 -2.47 11.32
C LYS A 182 13.73 -2.73 10.12
N VAL A 183 13.48 -1.71 9.30
CA VAL A 183 12.76 -1.90 8.02
C VAL A 183 13.60 -2.70 7.03
N ASP A 184 14.91 -2.46 6.97
CA ASP A 184 15.85 -3.19 6.11
C ASP A 184 15.95 -4.69 6.53
N GLU A 185 15.93 -4.99 7.84
CA GLU A 185 15.83 -6.35 8.37
C GLU A 185 14.53 -7.05 7.94
N MET A 186 13.37 -6.39 8.09
CA MET A 186 12.08 -6.93 7.67
C MET A 186 12.03 -7.19 6.16
N THR A 187 12.49 -6.24 5.37
CA THR A 187 12.46 -6.34 3.91
C THR A 187 13.38 -7.46 3.41
N SER A 188 14.55 -7.62 4.03
CA SER A 188 15.44 -8.76 3.77
C SER A 188 14.78 -10.10 4.12
N CYS A 189 14.02 -10.17 5.22
CA CYS A 189 13.24 -11.35 5.59
C CYS A 189 12.16 -11.69 4.55
N ILE A 190 11.46 -10.68 4.02
CA ILE A 190 10.46 -10.85 2.97
C ILE A 190 11.10 -11.40 1.69
N VAL A 191 12.18 -10.78 1.21
CA VAL A 191 12.86 -11.21 -0.02
C VAL A 191 13.35 -12.65 0.12
N LYS A 192 14.04 -12.98 1.21
CA LYS A 192 14.50 -14.37 1.48
C LYS A 192 13.36 -15.39 1.50
N SER A 193 12.20 -15.02 2.07
CA SER A 193 11.04 -15.92 2.09
C SER A 193 10.50 -16.19 0.68
N LEU A 194 10.54 -15.19 -0.21
CA LEU A 194 10.07 -15.30 -1.59
C LEU A 194 11.09 -16.00 -2.51
N GLU A 195 12.38 -15.96 -2.18
CA GLU A 195 13.43 -16.71 -2.90
C GLU A 195 13.25 -18.23 -2.81
N GLU A 196 12.53 -18.72 -1.80
CA GLU A 196 12.19 -20.13 -1.64
C GLU A 196 11.05 -20.59 -2.58
N CYS A 197 10.51 -19.72 -3.43
CA CYS A 197 9.51 -20.08 -4.43
C CYS A 197 10.15 -20.72 -5.68
N SER A 198 9.34 -21.31 -6.56
CA SER A 198 9.81 -22.07 -7.72
C SER A 198 10.63 -21.25 -8.72
N THR A 199 10.40 -19.94 -8.77
CA THR A 199 11.08 -18.99 -9.64
C THR A 199 11.64 -17.83 -8.81
N PRO A 200 12.80 -17.26 -9.16
CA PRO A 200 13.35 -16.11 -8.44
C PRO A 200 12.59 -14.80 -8.75
N THR A 201 11.76 -14.78 -9.79
CA THR A 201 11.11 -13.55 -10.28
C THR A 201 10.26 -12.84 -9.23
N PRO A 202 9.37 -13.51 -8.46
CA PRO A 202 8.61 -12.85 -7.38
C PRO A 202 9.50 -12.16 -6.34
N ALA A 203 10.62 -12.79 -5.95
CA ALA A 203 11.57 -12.21 -5.02
C ALA A 203 12.29 -10.98 -5.61
N ASN A 204 12.78 -11.07 -6.85
CA ASN A 204 13.42 -9.96 -7.56
C ASN A 204 12.49 -8.76 -7.74
N MET A 205 11.22 -9.02 -8.04
CA MET A 205 10.19 -7.99 -8.20
C MET A 205 9.85 -7.33 -6.86
N ALA A 206 9.70 -8.12 -5.80
CA ALA A 206 9.50 -7.61 -4.45
C ALA A 206 10.69 -6.77 -3.97
N GLU A 207 11.93 -7.24 -4.21
CA GLU A 207 13.15 -6.50 -3.88
C GLU A 207 13.22 -5.17 -4.64
N SER A 208 12.89 -5.18 -5.93
CA SER A 208 12.84 -3.96 -6.76
C SER A 208 11.84 -2.95 -6.24
N LEU A 209 10.64 -3.41 -5.85
CA LEU A 209 9.61 -2.57 -5.25
C LEU A 209 10.05 -2.02 -3.88
N ILE A 210 10.66 -2.85 -3.04
CA ILE A 210 11.20 -2.46 -1.73
C ILE A 210 12.28 -1.38 -1.89
N LYS A 211 13.25 -1.58 -2.79
CA LYS A 211 14.31 -0.61 -3.08
C LYS A 211 13.72 0.72 -3.55
N PHE A 212 12.69 0.67 -4.39
CA PHE A 212 11.95 1.84 -4.83
C PHE A 212 11.28 2.57 -3.64
N MET A 213 10.49 1.87 -2.83
CA MET A 213 9.84 2.46 -1.64
C MET A 213 10.86 3.05 -0.66
N ARG A 214 12.00 2.39 -0.47
CA ARG A 214 13.07 2.86 0.40
C ARG A 214 13.65 4.19 -0.10
N LYS A 215 13.87 4.32 -1.40
CA LYS A 215 14.38 5.54 -2.06
C LYS A 215 13.42 6.72 -1.93
N GLU A 216 12.12 6.46 -1.93
CA GLU A 216 11.08 7.49 -1.81
C GLU A 216 10.70 7.78 -0.34
N SER A 217 11.43 7.23 0.62
CA SER A 217 11.17 7.39 2.05
C SER A 217 12.30 8.17 2.76
N PRO A 218 12.08 8.64 4.00
CA PRO A 218 13.15 9.22 4.83
C PRO A 218 14.36 8.28 5.03
N CYS A 219 14.22 6.98 4.77
CA CYS A 219 15.33 6.04 4.84
C CYS A 219 16.34 6.21 3.71
N HIS A 220 16.03 6.88 2.60
CA HIS A 220 16.95 7.06 1.47
C HIS A 220 18.31 7.65 1.89
N THR A 221 18.32 8.52 2.89
CA THR A 221 19.53 9.16 3.43
C THR A 221 20.14 8.42 4.63
N ALA A 222 19.47 7.40 5.16
CA ALA A 222 19.99 6.56 6.23
C ALA A 222 20.88 5.47 5.62
N LEU A 223 22.20 5.63 5.75
CA LEU A 223 23.16 4.61 5.34
C LEU A 223 22.90 3.31 6.13
N PRO A 224 22.89 2.14 5.46
CA PRO A 224 22.85 0.86 6.17
C PRO A 224 24.06 0.76 7.12
N LYS A 225 23.91 0.09 8.27
CA LYS A 225 25.09 -0.34 9.01
C LYS A 225 25.88 -1.29 8.10
N THR A 226 27.04 -0.82 7.64
CA THR A 226 28.09 -1.69 7.13
C THR A 226 28.68 -2.39 8.34
N ASP A 227 28.31 -3.65 8.53
CA ASP A 227 29.13 -4.58 9.32
C ASP A 227 30.32 -5.05 8.48
#